data_AF-A0A0R5ZYA6-F1
#
_entry.id   AF-A0A0R5ZYA6-F1
#
_cell.length_a   1.000
_cell.length_b   1.000
_cell.length_c   1.000
_cell.angle_alpha   90.00
_cell.angle_beta   90.00
_cell.angle_gamma   90.00
#
_symmetry.space_group_name_H-M   'P 1'
#
loop_
_entity.id
_entity.type
_entity.pdbx_description
1 polymer ?
#
loop_
_entity_poly.entity_id
_entity_poly.type
_entity_poly.pdbx_seq_one_letter_code
_entity_poly.pdbx_strand_id
1 'polypeptide(L)'
;MSDRPVLLFPGLGACSAGVLRQARQHHAEVDETFAEIDRAAARLGVPAVSPVLFAGAPVSVRDLLAGPAEVAQLAVFGVSVAVHRILAARGVRPRLLVGHSFGEMAALVAAGAFTLADGVRLVCARAAALEPWEGRGGMAAIGLDEETAGHLVGVLGDTDLVVACLNAPRQTVLAGSPPELDRAERLAAALGVQFARLHLPYASHHPSMRAAVGDFMARMANVRQQPLQQPVYSPIHRRHYTDDDDLRLALAECLVLPVRFTDTVRWLHARGCTTFIESGALNALTKCVQQTVPGVRVFAPLLDPAREDAGLRAAAESGGRADPLPDPLSHNGNGQVGTPPTVPAAPWPVPVEPPAPLSSVAPAPQAALPTPSAPSPATSSPATPSFAALTPSAPPPSALTPAESMPAEPSPFAPSPTGLPAVAVESQVVGVVAEPPAAPSALAGWDRPRVVAELRELYARALEYPADLLTEDALLEAELGVDSLKQTSLLTKVAARFGLPDRVADLPVWELPTLGRIADYVTGAGTAR
;
A
#
# COMPACT_ATOMS: atom_id res chain seq x y z
N MET A 1 7.64 23.53 27.96
CA MET A 1 6.70 23.82 26.86
C MET A 1 6.72 22.61 25.95
N SER A 2 5.57 22.11 25.48
CA SER A 2 5.54 21.10 24.42
C SER A 2 6.11 21.71 23.12
N ASP A 3 6.51 20.87 22.17
CA ASP A 3 6.80 21.30 20.80
C ASP A 3 5.57 21.06 19.90
N ARG A 4 5.48 21.79 18.79
CA ARG A 4 4.46 21.51 17.76
C ARG A 4 4.76 20.17 17.10
N PRO A 5 3.75 19.35 16.75
CA PRO A 5 3.98 18.04 16.18
C PRO A 5 4.53 18.12 14.77
N VAL A 6 5.31 17.12 14.37
CA VAL A 6 5.60 16.84 12.96
C VAL A 6 4.45 15.99 12.41
N LEU A 7 3.86 16.39 11.28
CA LEU A 7 2.83 15.60 10.62
C LEU A 7 3.46 14.76 9.50
N LEU A 8 3.23 13.46 9.56
CA LEU A 8 3.83 12.44 8.71
C LEU A 8 2.80 11.92 7.72
N PHE A 9 3.07 12.00 6.43
CA PHE A 9 2.19 11.50 5.37
C PHE A 9 2.76 10.18 4.84
N PRO A 10 2.07 9.05 5.04
CA PRO A 10 2.58 7.74 4.67
C PRO A 10 2.53 7.46 3.16
N GLY A 11 3.31 6.48 2.73
CA GLY A 11 3.32 6.00 1.35
C GLY A 11 2.20 5.01 1.03
N LEU A 12 2.36 4.29 -0.08
CA LEU A 12 1.43 3.25 -0.51
C LEU A 12 1.33 2.12 0.52
N GLY A 13 0.10 1.64 0.77
CA GLY A 13 -0.21 0.63 1.79
C GLY A 13 -0.84 1.17 3.08
N ALA A 14 -0.81 2.48 3.33
CA ALA A 14 -1.36 3.09 4.56
C ALA A 14 -2.86 3.45 4.51
N CYS A 15 -3.63 2.76 3.66
CA CYS A 15 -5.09 2.87 3.57
C CYS A 15 -5.74 1.72 4.35
N SER A 16 -6.90 1.97 4.97
CA SER A 16 -7.78 0.93 5.49
C SER A 16 -9.23 1.37 5.30
N ALA A 17 -9.99 0.64 4.49
CA ALA A 17 -11.38 0.97 4.21
C ALA A 17 -12.27 0.84 5.46
N GLY A 18 -11.94 -0.08 6.38
CA GLY A 18 -12.63 -0.23 7.67
C GLY A 18 -12.43 0.99 8.57
N VAL A 19 -11.17 1.36 8.84
CA VAL A 19 -10.83 2.55 9.64
C VAL A 19 -11.45 3.82 9.06
N LEU A 20 -11.35 4.00 7.74
CA LEU A 20 -11.89 5.20 7.09
C LEU A 20 -13.43 5.27 7.17
N ARG A 21 -14.12 4.13 7.06
CA ARG A 21 -15.59 4.06 7.26
C ARG A 21 -15.99 4.41 8.68
N GLN A 22 -15.19 4.03 9.67
CA GLN A 22 -15.44 4.39 11.06
C GLN A 22 -15.28 5.90 11.27
N ALA A 23 -14.15 6.47 10.86
CA ALA A 23 -13.92 7.91 10.93
C ALA A 23 -15.03 8.71 10.21
N ARG A 24 -15.49 8.23 9.06
CA ARG A 24 -16.61 8.84 8.30
C ARG A 24 -17.91 8.99 9.12
N GLN A 25 -18.16 8.15 10.13
CA GLN A 25 -19.35 8.28 10.99
C GLN A 25 -19.31 9.51 11.91
N HIS A 26 -18.13 10.08 12.13
CA HIS A 26 -17.90 11.15 13.12
C HIS A 26 -17.25 12.41 12.55
N HIS A 27 -16.61 12.33 11.37
CA HIS A 27 -15.90 13.44 10.74
C HIS A 27 -16.36 13.64 9.28
N ALA A 28 -17.05 14.76 9.02
CA ALA A 28 -17.58 15.11 7.70
C ALA A 28 -16.46 15.35 6.66
N GLU A 29 -15.27 15.69 7.13
CA GLU A 29 -14.07 15.90 6.33
C GLU A 29 -13.71 14.68 5.45
N VAL A 30 -14.11 13.46 5.86
CA VAL A 30 -13.95 12.26 5.03
C VAL A 30 -14.84 12.35 3.79
N ASP A 31 -16.16 12.56 3.97
CA ASP A 31 -17.11 12.69 2.86
C ASP A 31 -16.79 13.87 1.95
N GLU A 32 -16.46 15.03 2.52
CA GLU A 32 -16.10 16.22 1.74
C GLU A 32 -14.85 16.00 0.88
N THR A 33 -13.84 15.33 1.42
CA THR A 33 -12.58 15.03 0.71
C THR A 33 -12.79 14.05 -0.43
N PHE A 34 -13.50 12.94 -0.18
CA PHE A 34 -13.73 11.94 -1.21
C PHE A 34 -14.72 12.43 -2.28
N ALA A 35 -15.72 13.25 -1.93
CA ALA A 35 -16.57 13.91 -2.92
C ALA A 35 -15.82 14.93 -3.79
N GLU A 36 -14.81 15.63 -3.25
CA GLU A 36 -13.90 16.48 -4.05
C GLU A 36 -12.99 15.66 -4.96
N ILE A 37 -12.44 14.55 -4.46
CA ILE A 37 -11.61 13.62 -5.25
C ILE A 37 -12.41 13.01 -6.40
N ASP A 38 -13.60 12.47 -6.16
CA ASP A 38 -14.43 11.86 -7.19
C ASP A 38 -14.81 12.87 -8.30
N ARG A 39 -15.11 14.13 -7.94
CA ARG A 39 -15.36 15.21 -8.92
C ARG A 39 -14.09 15.61 -9.70
N ALA A 40 -12.90 15.41 -9.15
CA ALA A 40 -11.65 15.62 -9.87
C ALA A 40 -11.31 14.41 -10.77
N ALA A 41 -11.47 13.19 -10.27
CA ALA A 41 -11.25 11.94 -10.99
C ALA A 41 -12.18 11.82 -12.22
N ALA A 42 -13.47 12.13 -12.06
CA ALA A 42 -14.44 12.12 -13.15
C ALA A 42 -14.08 13.08 -14.30
N ARG A 43 -13.43 14.22 -14.01
CA ARG A 43 -12.92 15.16 -15.03
C ARG A 43 -11.69 14.64 -15.79
N LEU A 44 -11.09 13.55 -15.32
CA LEU A 44 -9.98 12.83 -15.95
C LEU A 44 -10.42 11.49 -16.56
N GLY A 45 -11.72 11.16 -16.51
CA GLY A 45 -12.24 9.86 -16.95
C GLY A 45 -11.95 8.70 -15.98
N VAL A 46 -11.43 8.99 -14.79
CA VAL A 46 -11.07 7.98 -13.77
C VAL A 46 -12.30 7.60 -12.94
N PRO A 47 -12.52 6.30 -12.63
CA PRO A 47 -13.62 5.86 -11.78
C PRO A 47 -13.63 6.54 -10.40
N ALA A 48 -14.83 6.70 -9.84
CA ALA A 48 -14.99 7.20 -8.48
C ALA A 48 -14.36 6.23 -7.45
N VAL A 49 -13.70 6.79 -6.44
CA VAL A 49 -13.00 6.06 -5.38
C VAL A 49 -13.95 5.75 -4.23
N SER A 50 -14.93 6.64 -3.96
CA SER A 50 -15.90 6.45 -2.87
C SER A 50 -16.65 5.11 -2.92
N PRO A 51 -17.12 4.58 -4.07
CA PRO A 51 -17.77 3.28 -4.12
C PRO A 51 -16.86 2.14 -3.66
N VAL A 52 -15.57 2.16 -4.04
CA VAL A 52 -14.59 1.12 -3.67
C VAL A 52 -14.32 1.14 -2.16
N LEU A 53 -14.21 2.33 -1.56
CA LEU A 53 -13.94 2.46 -0.13
C LEU A 53 -15.18 2.29 0.74
N PHE A 54 -16.37 2.71 0.28
CA PHE A 54 -17.55 2.90 1.12
C PHE A 54 -18.81 2.10 0.75
N ALA A 55 -18.88 1.46 -0.43
CA ALA A 55 -20.00 0.56 -0.76
C ALA A 55 -19.69 -0.89 -0.34
N GLY A 56 -20.73 -1.70 -0.07
CA GLY A 56 -20.57 -3.12 0.26
C GLY A 56 -19.73 -3.40 1.52
N ALA A 57 -19.05 -4.54 1.58
CA ALA A 57 -18.07 -4.84 2.62
C ALA A 57 -16.76 -4.04 2.39
N PRO A 58 -15.97 -3.74 3.44
CA PRO A 58 -14.69 -3.07 3.25
C PRO A 58 -13.71 -3.90 2.44
N VAL A 59 -13.10 -3.28 1.43
CA VAL A 59 -12.05 -3.89 0.60
C VAL A 59 -10.75 -4.03 1.40
N SER A 60 -10.03 -5.14 1.21
CA SER A 60 -8.71 -5.36 1.79
C SER A 60 -7.68 -4.41 1.15
N VAL A 61 -6.60 -4.09 1.86
CA VAL A 61 -5.50 -3.27 1.32
C VAL A 61 -4.89 -3.94 0.09
N ARG A 62 -4.80 -5.27 0.11
CA ARG A 62 -4.27 -6.08 -0.98
C ARG A 62 -5.16 -6.02 -2.23
N ASP A 63 -6.47 -6.20 -2.07
CA ASP A 63 -7.41 -6.17 -3.20
C ASP A 63 -7.55 -4.76 -3.78
N LEU A 64 -7.48 -3.73 -2.92
CA LEU A 64 -7.42 -2.33 -3.35
C LEU A 64 -6.18 -2.07 -4.22
N LEU A 65 -4.99 -2.53 -3.79
CA LEU A 65 -3.74 -2.39 -4.53
C LEU A 65 -3.65 -3.28 -5.79
N ALA A 66 -4.48 -4.32 -5.89
CA ALA A 66 -4.61 -5.18 -7.08
C ALA A 66 -5.65 -4.67 -8.09
N GLY A 67 -6.44 -3.65 -7.74
CA GLY A 67 -7.35 -2.96 -8.65
C GLY A 67 -6.65 -1.91 -9.53
N PRO A 68 -7.42 -1.04 -10.21
CA PRO A 68 -6.86 0.04 -11.03
C PRO A 68 -5.91 0.93 -10.22
N ALA A 69 -4.68 1.10 -10.72
CA ALA A 69 -3.57 1.69 -9.98
C ALA A 69 -3.86 3.13 -9.54
N GLU A 70 -4.58 3.91 -10.34
CA GLU A 70 -5.00 5.27 -10.04
C GLU A 70 -6.07 5.29 -8.93
N VAL A 71 -7.02 4.36 -8.91
CA VAL A 71 -8.05 4.27 -7.86
C VAL A 71 -7.42 3.89 -6.52
N ALA A 72 -6.49 2.93 -6.54
CA ALA A 72 -5.74 2.51 -5.36
C ALA A 72 -4.88 3.64 -4.77
N GLN A 73 -4.16 4.37 -5.65
CA GLN A 73 -3.32 5.50 -5.24
C GLN A 73 -4.17 6.68 -4.74
N LEU A 74 -5.29 7.01 -5.41
CA LEU A 74 -6.20 8.06 -4.97
C LEU A 74 -6.87 7.74 -3.62
N ALA A 75 -7.13 6.46 -3.31
CA ALA A 75 -7.60 6.05 -2.00
C ALA A 75 -6.58 6.36 -0.88
N VAL A 76 -5.32 5.95 -1.05
CA VAL A 76 -4.23 6.23 -0.07
C VAL A 76 -3.99 7.74 0.09
N PHE A 77 -3.96 8.47 -1.02
CA PHE A 77 -3.82 9.92 -1.04
C PHE A 77 -5.00 10.60 -0.34
N GLY A 78 -6.24 10.20 -0.65
CA GLY A 78 -7.47 10.76 -0.09
C GLY A 78 -7.61 10.50 1.41
N VAL A 79 -7.24 9.31 1.90
CA VAL A 79 -7.11 9.03 3.34
C VAL A 79 -6.20 10.07 3.99
N SER A 80 -5.01 10.27 3.42
CA SER A 80 -3.98 11.12 4.02
C SER A 80 -4.40 12.60 4.08
N VAL A 81 -5.10 13.09 3.05
CA VAL A 81 -5.69 14.44 3.01
C VAL A 81 -6.90 14.58 3.95
N ALA A 82 -7.75 13.56 4.05
CA ALA A 82 -8.89 13.56 4.97
C ALA A 82 -8.42 13.61 6.43
N VAL A 83 -7.45 12.77 6.82
CA VAL A 83 -6.88 12.81 8.20
C VAL A 83 -6.25 14.18 8.48
N HIS A 84 -5.56 14.79 7.50
CA HIS A 84 -5.02 16.14 7.67
C HIS A 84 -6.12 17.18 7.90
N ARG A 85 -7.23 17.13 7.15
CA ARG A 85 -8.38 18.02 7.32
C ARG A 85 -9.03 17.86 8.70
N ILE A 86 -9.25 16.62 9.17
CA ILE A 86 -9.74 16.32 10.54
C ILE A 86 -8.80 16.94 11.59
N LEU A 87 -7.50 16.71 11.48
CA LEU A 87 -6.51 17.26 12.42
C LEU A 87 -6.52 18.80 12.41
N ALA A 88 -6.59 19.42 11.23
CA ALA A 88 -6.65 20.88 11.09
C ALA A 88 -7.92 21.48 11.73
N ALA A 89 -9.08 20.83 11.55
CA ALA A 89 -10.36 21.19 12.14
C ALA A 89 -10.38 21.01 13.67
N ARG A 90 -9.74 19.95 14.18
CA ARG A 90 -9.45 19.74 15.62
C ARG A 90 -8.40 20.70 16.18
N GLY A 91 -7.89 21.64 15.38
CA GLY A 91 -7.00 22.73 15.83
C GLY A 91 -5.50 22.39 15.81
N VAL A 92 -5.10 21.22 15.30
CA VAL A 92 -3.68 20.84 15.19
C VAL A 92 -2.94 21.84 14.29
N ARG A 93 -1.77 22.29 14.73
CA ARG A 93 -0.88 23.18 13.97
C ARG A 93 0.51 22.55 13.91
N PRO A 94 0.86 21.84 12.82
CA PRO A 94 2.14 21.17 12.72
C PRO A 94 3.29 22.18 12.72
N ARG A 95 4.47 21.69 13.13
CA ARG A 95 5.75 22.40 13.00
C ARG A 95 6.19 22.43 11.53
N LEU A 96 6.04 21.29 10.87
CA LEU A 96 6.31 21.01 9.46
C LEU A 96 5.65 19.69 9.06
N LEU A 97 5.56 19.46 7.75
CA LEU A 97 5.06 18.23 7.15
C LEU A 97 6.22 17.39 6.59
N VAL A 98 6.13 16.07 6.67
CA VAL A 98 7.08 15.13 6.04
C VAL A 98 6.27 14.08 5.27
N GLY A 99 6.49 13.98 3.96
CA GLY A 99 5.94 12.89 3.15
C GLY A 99 6.94 11.74 3.01
N HIS A 100 6.48 10.50 3.16
CA HIS A 100 7.28 9.32 2.85
C HIS A 100 6.91 8.80 1.46
N SER A 101 7.86 8.85 0.52
CA SER A 101 7.64 8.41 -0.86
C SER A 101 6.40 9.10 -1.46
N PHE A 102 5.43 8.32 -1.95
CA PHE A 102 4.12 8.75 -2.43
C PHE A 102 3.40 9.76 -1.50
N GLY A 103 3.62 9.68 -0.18
CA GLY A 103 3.05 10.61 0.80
C GLY A 103 3.47 12.07 0.61
N GLU A 104 4.54 12.38 -0.13
CA GLU A 104 4.90 13.77 -0.47
C GLU A 104 3.82 14.47 -1.29
N MET A 105 3.02 13.76 -2.10
CA MET A 105 1.90 14.36 -2.82
C MET A 105 0.81 14.89 -1.88
N ALA A 106 0.47 14.09 -0.86
CA ALA A 106 -0.49 14.49 0.16
C ALA A 106 0.06 15.60 1.06
N ALA A 107 1.35 15.55 1.41
CA ALA A 107 2.02 16.59 2.18
C ALA A 107 2.06 17.94 1.43
N LEU A 108 2.35 17.95 0.13
CA LEU A 108 2.39 19.19 -0.67
C LEU A 108 0.99 19.79 -0.91
N VAL A 109 -0.04 18.96 -1.04
CA VAL A 109 -1.45 19.42 -1.07
C VAL A 109 -1.86 19.99 0.29
N ALA A 110 -1.50 19.32 1.40
CA ALA A 110 -1.73 19.82 2.76
C ALA A 110 -0.99 21.13 3.07
N ALA A 111 0.21 21.32 2.51
CA ALA A 111 0.96 22.58 2.58
C ALA A 111 0.42 23.68 1.65
N GLY A 112 -0.60 23.39 0.84
CA GLY A 112 -1.22 24.36 -0.06
C GLY A 112 -0.46 24.62 -1.36
N ALA A 113 0.63 23.89 -1.65
CA ALA A 113 1.40 24.03 -2.90
C ALA A 113 0.61 23.57 -4.13
N PHE A 114 -0.37 22.66 -3.94
CA PHE A 114 -1.29 22.22 -4.97
C PHE A 114 -2.72 22.17 -4.41
N THR A 115 -3.72 22.45 -5.26
CA THR A 115 -5.13 22.21 -4.88
C THR A 115 -5.40 20.71 -4.77
N LEU A 116 -6.49 20.29 -4.09
CA LEU A 116 -6.83 18.86 -4.05
C LEU A 116 -7.13 18.30 -5.45
N ALA A 117 -7.78 19.10 -6.32
CA ALA A 117 -8.00 18.74 -7.72
C ALA A 117 -6.69 18.58 -8.51
N ASP A 118 -5.65 19.36 -8.20
CA ASP A 118 -4.31 19.18 -8.75
C ASP A 118 -3.60 17.97 -8.15
N GLY A 119 -3.75 17.70 -6.85
CA GLY A 119 -3.30 16.46 -6.22
C GLY A 119 -3.83 15.20 -6.90
N VAL A 120 -5.12 15.18 -7.25
CA VAL A 120 -5.72 14.10 -8.04
C VAL A 120 -5.07 13.98 -9.42
N ARG A 121 -4.77 15.09 -10.11
CA ARG A 121 -4.03 15.07 -11.38
C ARG A 121 -2.62 14.51 -11.23
N LEU A 122 -1.89 14.90 -10.18
CA LEU A 122 -0.55 14.39 -9.87
C LEU A 122 -0.57 12.87 -9.67
N VAL A 123 -1.54 12.36 -8.90
CA VAL A 123 -1.70 10.92 -8.64
C VAL A 123 -2.06 10.15 -9.92
N CYS A 124 -3.04 10.62 -10.70
CA CYS A 124 -3.39 9.96 -11.96
C CYS A 124 -2.27 10.01 -13.00
N ALA A 125 -1.54 11.13 -13.08
CA ALA A 125 -0.37 11.27 -13.94
C ALA A 125 0.75 10.30 -13.53
N ARG A 126 0.97 10.09 -12.22
CA ARG A 126 1.93 9.12 -11.71
C ARG A 126 1.53 7.68 -12.08
N ALA A 127 0.27 7.31 -11.87
CA ALA A 127 -0.23 5.99 -12.20
C ALA A 127 -0.02 5.69 -13.70
N ALA A 128 -0.45 6.58 -14.58
CA ALA A 128 -0.34 6.40 -16.02
C ALA A 128 1.10 6.46 -16.56
N ALA A 129 2.04 7.13 -15.86
CA ALA A 129 3.46 7.11 -16.20
C ALA A 129 4.19 5.84 -15.73
N LEU A 130 3.58 5.08 -14.80
CA LEU A 130 4.13 3.84 -14.24
C LEU A 130 3.48 2.58 -14.82
N GLU A 131 2.32 2.68 -15.47
CA GLU A 131 1.68 1.58 -16.22
C GLU A 131 2.65 0.81 -17.15
N PRO A 132 3.53 1.45 -17.95
CA PRO A 132 4.47 0.71 -18.81
C PRO A 132 5.55 -0.09 -18.05
N TRP A 133 5.71 0.17 -16.76
CA TRP A 133 6.71 -0.42 -15.87
C TRP A 133 6.17 -1.56 -15.01
N GLU A 134 4.87 -1.83 -15.05
CA GLU A 134 4.27 -2.93 -14.30
C GLU A 134 4.85 -4.28 -14.73
N GLY A 135 5.22 -5.10 -13.75
CA GLY A 135 5.94 -6.36 -13.94
C GLY A 135 7.42 -6.23 -14.25
N ARG A 136 7.95 -5.01 -14.47
CA ARG A 136 9.37 -4.77 -14.82
C ARG A 136 10.27 -4.52 -13.61
N GLY A 137 9.73 -4.58 -12.40
CA GLY A 137 10.47 -4.40 -11.16
C GLY A 137 9.61 -4.76 -9.95
N GLY A 138 10.15 -4.54 -8.77
CA GLY A 138 9.40 -4.60 -7.52
C GLY A 138 10.19 -4.02 -6.36
N MET A 139 9.65 -4.20 -5.16
CA MET A 139 10.30 -3.78 -3.91
C MET A 139 10.09 -4.84 -2.82
N ALA A 140 11.00 -4.89 -1.86
CA ALA A 140 10.90 -5.76 -0.69
C ALA A 140 11.45 -5.07 0.57
N ALA A 141 10.70 -5.12 1.67
CA ALA A 141 11.22 -4.75 2.97
C ALA A 141 12.14 -5.84 3.50
N ILE A 142 13.27 -5.47 4.11
CA ILE A 142 14.25 -6.38 4.70
C ILE A 142 14.67 -5.89 6.10
N GLY A 143 14.81 -6.83 7.03
CA GLY A 143 15.11 -6.59 8.45
C GLY A 143 16.58 -6.24 8.74
N LEU A 144 17.19 -5.40 7.91
CA LEU A 144 18.59 -4.98 7.99
C LEU A 144 18.73 -3.46 8.10
N ASP A 145 19.84 -3.01 8.67
CA ASP A 145 20.33 -1.63 8.56
C ASP A 145 20.88 -1.32 7.16
N GLU A 146 21.21 -0.05 6.92
CA GLU A 146 21.73 0.45 5.63
C GLU A 146 23.03 -0.24 5.20
N GLU A 147 23.98 -0.39 6.13
CA GLU A 147 25.31 -0.94 5.86
C GLU A 147 25.22 -2.42 5.49
N THR A 148 24.48 -3.20 6.28
CA THR A 148 24.30 -4.64 6.06
C THR A 148 23.44 -4.93 4.82
N ALA A 149 22.43 -4.09 4.54
CA ALA A 149 21.69 -4.18 3.27
C ALA A 149 22.57 -3.84 2.07
N GLY A 150 23.45 -2.83 2.18
CA GLY A 150 24.44 -2.48 1.16
C GLY A 150 25.44 -3.62 0.91
N HIS A 151 25.94 -4.27 1.97
CA HIS A 151 26.79 -5.46 1.85
C HIS A 151 26.05 -6.64 1.19
N LEU A 152 24.77 -6.86 1.51
CA LEU A 152 23.95 -7.89 0.87
C LEU A 152 23.81 -7.65 -0.65
N VAL A 153 23.50 -6.42 -1.05
CA VAL A 153 23.45 -6.02 -2.47
C VAL A 153 24.82 -6.24 -3.14
N GLY A 154 25.91 -5.79 -2.52
CA GLY A 154 27.26 -5.96 -3.06
C GLY A 154 27.69 -7.42 -3.23
N VAL A 155 27.27 -8.32 -2.32
CA VAL A 155 27.54 -9.77 -2.41
C VAL A 155 26.78 -10.43 -3.56
N LEU A 156 25.61 -9.90 -3.96
CA LEU A 156 24.88 -10.39 -5.12
C LEU A 156 25.52 -10.00 -6.47
N GLY A 157 26.40 -8.99 -6.46
CA GLY A 157 27.21 -8.51 -7.60
C GLY A 157 26.64 -7.26 -8.28
N ASP A 158 27.13 -6.94 -9.49
CA ASP A 158 26.53 -5.93 -10.37
C ASP A 158 25.10 -6.35 -10.74
N THR A 159 24.15 -5.91 -9.91
CA THR A 159 22.75 -6.36 -9.92
C THR A 159 21.83 -5.16 -10.05
N ASP A 160 20.68 -5.38 -10.70
CA ASP A 160 19.60 -4.38 -10.83
C ASP A 160 18.82 -4.31 -9.51
N LEU A 161 19.51 -4.00 -8.41
CA LEU A 161 19.03 -4.03 -7.03
C LEU A 161 19.69 -2.92 -6.21
N VAL A 162 18.91 -2.08 -5.53
CA VAL A 162 19.42 -0.97 -4.70
C VAL A 162 18.71 -0.89 -3.36
N VAL A 163 19.35 -0.23 -2.38
CA VAL A 163 18.68 0.21 -1.16
C VAL A 163 17.84 1.45 -1.47
N ALA A 164 16.52 1.25 -1.59
CA ALA A 164 15.54 2.25 -1.98
C ALA A 164 15.04 3.11 -0.82
N CYS A 165 14.81 2.53 0.35
CA CYS A 165 14.31 3.26 1.51
C CYS A 165 15.03 2.85 2.80
N LEU A 166 15.30 3.84 3.66
CA LEU A 166 15.72 3.68 5.04
C LEU A 166 14.56 4.10 5.93
N ASN A 167 13.77 3.12 6.38
CA ASN A 167 12.53 3.37 7.13
C ASN A 167 12.79 3.44 8.64
N ALA A 168 13.55 2.48 9.17
CA ALA A 168 13.97 2.45 10.57
C ALA A 168 15.39 1.87 10.70
N PRO A 169 16.04 1.90 11.88
CA PRO A 169 17.44 1.50 12.02
C PRO A 169 17.76 0.05 11.65
N ARG A 170 16.75 -0.84 11.59
CA ARG A 170 16.88 -2.23 11.11
C ARG A 170 15.75 -2.59 10.13
N GLN A 171 15.24 -1.60 9.40
CA GLN A 171 14.21 -1.80 8.39
C GLN A 171 14.55 -0.95 7.17
N THR A 172 15.03 -1.64 6.14
CA THR A 172 15.34 -1.07 4.83
C THR A 172 14.40 -1.64 3.79
N VAL A 173 14.32 -1.01 2.63
CA VAL A 173 13.59 -1.52 1.47
C VAL A 173 14.56 -1.63 0.32
N LEU A 174 14.61 -2.80 -0.31
CA LEU A 174 15.30 -3.05 -1.57
C LEU A 174 14.34 -2.81 -2.73
N ALA A 175 14.83 -2.24 -3.83
CA ALA A 175 14.08 -2.12 -5.09
C ALA A 175 14.94 -2.64 -6.24
N GLY A 176 14.32 -3.30 -7.21
CA GLY A 176 15.06 -3.90 -8.32
C GLY A 176 14.22 -4.81 -9.21
N SER A 177 14.87 -5.52 -10.12
CA SER A 177 14.22 -6.53 -10.96
C SER A 177 13.69 -7.72 -10.14
N PRO A 178 12.62 -8.41 -10.58
CA PRO A 178 12.07 -9.56 -9.85
C PRO A 178 13.09 -10.68 -9.57
N PRO A 179 13.95 -11.11 -10.53
CA PRO A 179 14.94 -12.16 -10.27
C PRO A 179 15.99 -11.80 -9.21
N GLU A 180 16.38 -10.54 -9.11
CA GLU A 180 17.35 -10.09 -8.09
C GLU A 180 16.72 -10.00 -6.71
N LEU A 181 15.46 -9.58 -6.63
CA LEU A 181 14.69 -9.70 -5.40
C LEU A 181 14.50 -11.18 -4.99
N ASP A 182 14.32 -12.11 -5.93
CA ASP A 182 14.26 -13.55 -5.63
C ASP A 182 15.60 -14.08 -5.07
N ARG A 183 16.73 -13.56 -5.56
CA ARG A 183 18.07 -13.88 -5.03
C ARG A 183 18.26 -13.31 -3.62
N ALA A 184 17.87 -12.06 -3.40
CA ALA A 184 17.90 -11.42 -2.09
C ALA A 184 17.02 -12.15 -1.07
N GLU A 185 15.83 -12.60 -1.46
CA GLU A 185 14.90 -13.37 -0.61
C GLU A 185 15.50 -14.71 -0.17
N ARG A 186 16.09 -15.48 -1.10
CA ARG A 186 16.78 -16.73 -0.78
C ARG A 186 17.98 -16.53 0.15
N LEU A 187 18.73 -15.45 -0.05
CA LEU A 187 19.87 -15.10 0.79
C LEU A 187 19.41 -14.65 2.19
N ALA A 188 18.37 -13.82 2.29
CA ALA A 188 17.78 -13.42 3.56
C ALA A 188 17.25 -14.64 4.34
N ALA A 189 16.53 -15.56 3.69
CA ALA A 189 16.08 -16.80 4.30
C ALA A 189 17.23 -17.68 4.80
N ALA A 190 18.32 -17.82 4.03
CA ALA A 190 19.51 -18.57 4.44
C ALA A 190 20.27 -17.93 5.62
N LEU A 191 20.11 -16.61 5.82
CA LEU A 191 20.69 -15.85 6.93
C LEU A 191 19.74 -15.69 8.13
N GLY A 192 18.50 -16.19 8.05
CA GLY A 192 17.47 -15.97 9.08
C GLY A 192 16.98 -14.51 9.18
N VAL A 193 17.17 -13.72 8.12
CA VAL A 193 16.81 -12.30 8.04
C VAL A 193 15.36 -12.16 7.56
N GLN A 194 14.59 -11.30 8.21
CA GLN A 194 13.22 -10.98 7.81
C GLN A 194 13.19 -10.35 6.41
N PHE A 195 12.31 -10.84 5.53
CA PHE A 195 12.13 -10.34 4.17
C PHE A 195 10.65 -10.40 3.80
N ALA A 196 10.11 -9.34 3.20
CA ALA A 196 8.71 -9.26 2.80
C ALA A 196 8.56 -8.49 1.49
N ARG A 197 7.94 -9.11 0.48
CA ARG A 197 7.60 -8.45 -0.79
C ARG A 197 6.56 -7.36 -0.57
N LEU A 198 6.77 -6.22 -1.20
CA LEU A 198 5.79 -5.14 -1.25
C LEU A 198 4.90 -5.31 -2.48
N HIS A 199 3.61 -5.00 -2.34
CA HIS A 199 2.62 -5.04 -3.43
C HIS A 199 2.79 -3.82 -4.34
N LEU A 200 3.91 -3.77 -5.06
CA LEU A 200 4.25 -2.71 -6.02
C LEU A 200 4.91 -3.35 -7.26
N PRO A 201 4.26 -3.30 -8.45
CA PRO A 201 4.73 -4.03 -9.64
C PRO A 201 5.89 -3.34 -10.38
N TYR A 202 6.55 -2.37 -9.76
CA TYR A 202 7.66 -1.61 -10.31
C TYR A 202 8.65 -1.22 -9.21
N ALA A 203 9.91 -1.01 -9.58
CA ALA A 203 10.98 -0.64 -8.66
C ALA A 203 11.01 0.88 -8.40
N SER A 204 10.14 1.39 -7.53
CA SER A 204 10.23 2.81 -7.11
C SER A 204 11.55 3.08 -6.36
N HIS A 205 12.04 4.31 -6.40
CA HIS A 205 13.33 4.72 -5.82
C HIS A 205 14.55 3.98 -6.43
N HIS A 206 14.47 3.68 -7.74
CA HIS A 206 15.48 2.90 -8.46
C HIS A 206 15.95 3.64 -9.73
N PRO A 207 17.25 3.55 -10.11
CA PRO A 207 17.79 4.18 -11.32
C PRO A 207 17.04 3.89 -12.62
N SER A 208 16.42 2.71 -12.76
CA SER A 208 15.65 2.32 -13.95
C SER A 208 14.38 3.18 -14.17
N MET A 209 13.80 3.76 -13.11
CA MET A 209 12.64 4.65 -13.21
C MET A 209 12.96 6.01 -13.86
N ARG A 210 14.22 6.32 -14.18
CA ARG A 210 14.61 7.60 -14.81
C ARG A 210 13.84 7.88 -16.10
N ALA A 211 13.50 6.85 -16.88
CA ALA A 211 12.70 7.02 -18.09
C ALA A 211 11.20 7.31 -17.81
N ALA A 212 10.66 6.96 -16.64
CA ALA A 212 9.32 7.35 -16.21
C ALA A 212 9.22 8.84 -15.83
N VAL A 213 10.31 9.46 -15.36
CA VAL A 213 10.36 10.87 -14.94
C VAL A 213 9.90 11.82 -16.07
N GLY A 214 10.36 11.59 -17.30
CA GLY A 214 10.01 12.45 -18.44
C GLY A 214 8.53 12.41 -18.81
N ASP A 215 7.94 11.21 -18.86
CA ASP A 215 6.51 11.02 -19.15
C ASP A 215 5.64 11.58 -18.00
N PHE A 216 6.04 11.33 -16.75
CA PHE A 216 5.33 11.88 -15.59
C PHE A 216 5.35 13.41 -15.59
N MET A 217 6.49 14.05 -15.85
CA MET A 217 6.60 15.50 -16.00
C MET A 217 5.76 16.06 -17.15
N ALA A 218 5.73 15.37 -18.31
CA ALA A 218 4.91 15.77 -19.45
C ALA A 218 3.40 15.74 -19.10
N ARG A 219 2.94 14.70 -18.39
CA ARG A 219 1.55 14.60 -17.91
C ARG A 219 1.18 15.68 -16.87
N MET A 220 2.16 16.15 -16.10
CA MET A 220 2.01 17.24 -15.12
C MET A 220 2.19 18.66 -15.69
N ALA A 221 2.38 18.83 -17.00
CA ALA A 221 2.71 20.12 -17.61
C ALA A 221 1.71 21.26 -17.27
N ASN A 222 0.43 20.94 -17.10
CA ASN A 222 -0.65 21.89 -16.80
C ASN A 222 -1.00 21.99 -15.30
N VAL A 223 -0.29 21.29 -14.42
CA VAL A 223 -0.48 21.42 -12.96
C VAL A 223 0.26 22.64 -12.45
N ARG A 224 -0.45 23.54 -11.77
CA ARG A 224 0.09 24.83 -11.30
C ARG A 224 0.39 24.81 -9.80
N GLN A 225 1.68 24.90 -9.48
CA GLN A 225 2.19 25.13 -8.13
C GLN A 225 1.76 26.51 -7.58
N GLN A 226 1.56 26.56 -6.27
CA GLN A 226 1.32 27.76 -5.46
C GLN A 226 2.40 27.88 -4.36
N PRO A 227 2.56 29.05 -3.73
CA PRO A 227 3.44 29.21 -2.57
C PRO A 227 3.08 28.30 -1.40
N LEU A 228 4.10 27.80 -0.69
CA LEU A 228 3.96 26.94 0.48
C LEU A 228 3.38 27.71 1.68
N GLN A 229 2.25 27.23 2.20
CA GLN A 229 1.60 27.80 3.39
C GLN A 229 2.09 27.13 4.69
N GLN A 230 2.76 25.99 4.60
CA GLN A 230 3.36 25.25 5.70
C GLN A 230 4.74 24.70 5.27
N PRO A 231 5.74 24.65 6.17
CA PRO A 231 7.03 24.05 5.84
C PRO A 231 6.89 22.57 5.53
N VAL A 232 7.50 22.12 4.43
CA VAL A 232 7.58 20.69 4.07
C VAL A 232 9.05 20.30 4.01
N TYR A 233 9.42 19.23 4.70
CA TYR A 233 10.75 18.66 4.65
C TYR A 233 10.73 17.32 3.91
N SER A 234 11.55 17.21 2.86
CA SER A 234 11.65 15.99 2.06
C SER A 234 12.67 15.02 2.65
N PRO A 235 12.31 13.77 2.98
CA PRO A 235 13.27 12.72 3.32
C PRO A 235 14.04 12.20 2.10
N ILE A 236 13.66 12.61 0.89
CA ILE A 236 14.30 12.23 -0.38
C ILE A 236 15.39 13.26 -0.71
N HIS A 237 15.02 14.54 -0.78
CA HIS A 237 15.95 15.64 -1.05
C HIS A 237 16.77 16.07 0.18
N ARG A 238 16.37 15.64 1.39
CA ARG A 238 17.01 15.93 2.70
C ARG A 238 17.15 17.43 3.00
N ARG A 239 16.10 18.18 2.69
CA ARG A 239 15.97 19.61 2.96
C ARG A 239 14.50 20.03 2.99
N HIS A 240 14.23 21.25 3.41
CA HIS A 240 12.95 21.89 3.14
C HIS A 240 12.77 22.18 1.64
N TYR A 241 11.53 22.09 1.19
CA TYR A 241 11.10 22.70 -0.06
C TYR A 241 10.89 24.21 0.12
N THR A 242 11.11 24.96 -0.95
CA THR A 242 10.92 26.42 -1.04
C THR A 242 10.06 26.76 -2.26
N ASP A 243 9.57 28.01 -2.33
CA ASP A 243 8.75 28.47 -3.45
C ASP A 243 9.52 28.56 -4.78
N ASP A 244 10.85 28.55 -4.74
CA ASP A 244 11.75 28.57 -5.91
C ASP A 244 11.96 27.16 -6.53
N ASP A 245 11.51 26.09 -5.86
CA ASP A 245 11.61 24.72 -6.36
C ASP A 245 10.53 24.40 -7.40
N ASP A 246 10.85 23.59 -8.43
CA ASP A 246 9.80 22.91 -9.21
C ASP A 246 9.38 21.64 -8.46
N LEU A 247 8.31 21.75 -7.68
CA LEU A 247 7.82 20.65 -6.83
C LEU A 247 7.25 19.48 -7.65
N ARG A 248 6.92 19.69 -8.94
CA ARG A 248 6.54 18.59 -9.84
C ARG A 248 7.76 17.77 -10.22
N LEU A 249 8.90 18.43 -10.46
CA LEU A 249 10.17 17.76 -10.71
C LEU A 249 10.60 16.96 -9.47
N ALA A 250 10.54 17.55 -8.28
CA ALA A 250 10.84 16.86 -7.03
C ALA A 250 9.94 15.60 -6.83
N LEU A 251 8.64 15.71 -7.12
CA LEU A 251 7.71 14.57 -7.10
C LEU A 251 8.01 13.50 -8.16
N ALA A 252 8.64 13.86 -9.27
CA ALA A 252 9.08 12.90 -10.29
C ALA A 252 10.44 12.27 -9.95
N GLU A 253 11.38 13.03 -9.39
CA GLU A 253 12.68 12.56 -8.88
C GLU A 253 12.52 11.57 -7.72
N CYS A 254 11.44 11.67 -6.95
CA CYS A 254 10.99 10.66 -5.98
C CYS A 254 10.91 9.24 -6.56
N LEU A 255 10.64 9.06 -7.86
CA LEU A 255 10.65 7.73 -8.49
C LEU A 255 12.05 7.09 -8.59
N VAL A 256 13.11 7.89 -8.49
CA VAL A 256 14.52 7.48 -8.72
C VAL A 256 15.36 7.58 -7.45
N LEU A 257 15.15 8.63 -6.64
CA LEU A 257 15.96 8.94 -5.47
C LEU A 257 15.51 8.16 -4.22
N PRO A 258 16.44 7.73 -3.35
CA PRO A 258 16.12 6.93 -2.16
C PRO A 258 15.49 7.75 -1.03
N VAL A 259 14.60 7.12 -0.25
CA VAL A 259 13.94 7.73 0.91
C VAL A 259 14.78 7.56 2.17
N ARG A 260 15.27 8.65 2.77
CA ARG A 260 16.10 8.62 3.99
C ARG A 260 15.29 9.06 5.22
N PHE A 261 14.25 8.29 5.54
CA PHE A 261 13.30 8.61 6.62
C PHE A 261 13.93 8.46 8.02
N THR A 262 14.72 7.41 8.27
CA THR A 262 15.46 7.22 9.54
C THR A 262 16.33 8.44 9.88
N ASP A 263 17.06 8.97 8.90
CA ASP A 263 17.91 10.15 9.08
C ASP A 263 17.10 11.41 9.36
N THR A 264 15.98 11.56 8.64
CA THR A 264 15.03 12.67 8.83
C THR A 264 14.47 12.69 10.25
N VAL A 265 14.04 11.54 10.77
CA VAL A 265 13.53 11.42 12.15
C VAL A 265 14.62 11.72 13.19
N ARG A 266 15.85 11.21 13.00
CA ARG A 266 17.00 11.53 13.87
C ARG A 266 17.33 13.03 13.87
N TRP A 267 17.34 13.65 12.69
CA TRP A 267 17.61 15.08 12.50
C TRP A 267 16.53 15.97 13.13
N LEU A 268 15.26 15.58 13.01
CA LEU A 268 14.11 16.24 13.67
C LEU A 268 14.24 16.14 15.20
N HIS A 269 14.47 14.94 15.73
CA HIS A 269 14.60 14.71 17.16
C HIS A 269 15.78 15.49 17.78
N ALA A 270 16.93 15.53 17.09
CA ALA A 270 18.09 16.33 17.50
C ALA A 270 17.82 17.85 17.54
N ARG A 271 16.73 18.32 16.92
CA ARG A 271 16.26 19.71 16.92
C ARG A 271 15.08 19.96 17.88
N GLY A 272 14.70 18.98 18.70
CA GLY A 272 13.67 19.10 19.73
C GLY A 272 12.28 18.54 19.34
N CYS A 273 12.10 18.05 18.11
CA CYS A 273 10.85 17.44 17.69
C CYS A 273 10.64 16.10 18.40
N THR A 274 9.77 16.09 19.42
CA THR A 274 9.48 14.92 20.28
C THR A 274 8.06 14.41 20.11
N THR A 275 7.32 14.90 19.11
CA THR A 275 5.92 14.52 18.86
C THR A 275 5.66 14.39 17.36
N PHE A 276 5.15 13.23 16.97
CA PHE A 276 4.90 12.86 15.58
C PHE A 276 3.46 12.34 15.43
N ILE A 277 2.75 12.81 14.41
CA ILE A 277 1.38 12.37 14.11
C ILE A 277 1.38 11.78 12.70
N GLU A 278 0.75 10.63 12.50
CA GLU A 278 0.55 10.03 11.18
C GLU A 278 -0.77 10.52 10.59
N SER A 279 -0.68 11.20 9.45
CA SER A 279 -1.83 11.60 8.62
C SER A 279 -2.22 10.45 7.70
N GLY A 280 -2.71 9.36 8.30
CA GLY A 280 -3.07 8.13 7.60
C GLY A 280 -4.06 7.30 8.41
N ALA A 281 -4.52 6.17 7.85
CA ALA A 281 -5.44 5.27 8.55
C ALA A 281 -4.73 4.30 9.52
N LEU A 282 -3.42 4.09 9.34
CA LEU A 282 -2.61 3.09 10.07
C LEU A 282 -1.43 3.77 10.82
N ASN A 283 -0.47 2.96 11.30
CA ASN A 283 0.64 3.38 12.17
C ASN A 283 2.04 3.01 11.64
N ALA A 284 2.22 2.92 10.33
CA ALA A 284 3.46 2.43 9.72
C ALA A 284 4.64 3.39 9.98
N LEU A 285 4.45 4.70 9.77
CA LEU A 285 5.51 5.69 10.00
C LEU A 285 5.75 5.93 11.50
N THR A 286 4.72 5.86 12.33
CA THR A 286 4.83 6.01 13.78
C THR A 286 5.55 4.85 14.44
N LYS A 287 5.39 3.60 13.95
CA LYS A 287 6.25 2.46 14.29
C LYS A 287 7.71 2.73 13.89
N CYS A 288 7.96 3.19 12.66
CA CYS A 288 9.31 3.55 12.19
C CYS A 288 9.97 4.65 13.06
N VAL A 289 9.20 5.66 13.48
CA VAL A 289 9.66 6.71 14.39
C VAL A 289 10.05 6.15 15.77
N GLN A 290 9.20 5.33 16.39
CA GLN A 290 9.50 4.72 17.69
C GLN A 290 10.76 3.84 17.66
N GLN A 291 10.95 3.09 16.57
CA GLN A 291 12.16 2.29 16.36
C GLN A 291 13.41 3.15 16.12
N THR A 292 13.25 4.34 15.56
CA THR A 292 14.35 5.28 15.26
C THR A 292 14.78 6.09 16.48
N VAL A 293 13.81 6.57 17.27
CA VAL A 293 14.00 7.39 18.47
C VAL A 293 13.02 6.95 19.58
N PRO A 294 13.38 5.91 20.36
CA PRO A 294 12.53 5.43 21.45
C PRO A 294 12.20 6.52 22.47
N GLY A 295 10.96 6.53 22.96
CA GLY A 295 10.49 7.46 24.00
C GLY A 295 9.88 8.77 23.50
N VAL A 296 9.87 9.05 22.18
CA VAL A 296 9.08 10.16 21.62
C VAL A 296 7.58 9.85 21.63
N ARG A 297 6.74 10.88 21.64
CA ARG A 297 5.28 10.73 21.49
C ARG A 297 4.93 10.48 20.03
N VAL A 298 4.12 9.47 19.77
CA VAL A 298 3.58 9.18 18.44
C VAL A 298 2.07 8.99 18.49
N PHE A 299 1.37 9.40 17.44
CA PHE A 299 -0.08 9.25 17.31
C PHE A 299 -0.46 8.78 15.91
N ALA A 300 -1.22 7.68 15.81
CA ALA A 300 -1.91 7.24 14.61
C ALA A 300 -3.43 7.40 14.87
N PRO A 301 -4.01 8.59 14.63
CA PRO A 301 -5.21 9.00 15.35
C PRO A 301 -6.45 8.14 15.09
N LEU A 302 -6.62 7.62 13.87
CA LEU A 302 -7.81 6.86 13.46
C LEU A 302 -7.67 5.34 13.67
N LEU A 303 -6.48 4.83 14.02
CA LEU A 303 -6.22 3.38 14.04
C LEU A 303 -6.97 2.66 15.18
N ASP A 304 -7.17 3.33 16.31
CA ASP A 304 -7.93 2.78 17.44
C ASP A 304 -9.24 3.56 17.62
N PRO A 305 -10.38 3.01 17.18
CA PRO A 305 -11.69 3.64 17.34
C PRO A 305 -12.06 4.05 18.77
N ALA A 306 -11.75 3.21 19.76
CA ALA A 306 -12.09 3.47 21.16
C ALA A 306 -11.19 4.55 21.79
N ARG A 307 -10.07 4.89 21.11
CA ARG A 307 -9.11 5.92 21.53
C ARG A 307 -9.00 7.07 20.55
N GLU A 308 -9.76 7.08 19.45
CA GLU A 308 -9.63 8.04 18.35
C GLU A 308 -9.77 9.49 18.86
N ASP A 309 -10.84 9.78 19.60
CA ASP A 309 -11.05 11.09 20.21
C ASP A 309 -9.99 11.46 21.28
N ALA A 310 -9.34 10.47 21.90
CA ALA A 310 -8.22 10.74 22.81
C ALA A 310 -6.93 11.04 22.03
N GLY A 311 -6.66 10.33 20.94
CA GLY A 311 -5.54 10.56 20.03
C GLY A 311 -5.64 11.91 19.32
N LEU A 312 -6.82 12.25 18.80
CA LEU A 312 -7.10 13.55 18.17
C LEU A 312 -6.98 14.71 19.17
N ARG A 313 -7.42 14.54 20.43
CA ARG A 313 -7.21 15.56 21.48
C ARG A 313 -5.74 15.70 21.85
N ALA A 314 -5.02 14.61 22.08
CA ALA A 314 -3.59 14.65 22.40
C ALA A 314 -2.74 15.26 21.26
N ALA A 315 -3.15 15.03 20.01
CA ALA A 315 -2.60 15.70 18.84
C ALA A 315 -2.85 17.22 18.86
N ALA A 316 -4.06 17.67 19.18
CA ALA A 316 -4.41 19.09 19.27
C ALA A 316 -3.75 19.81 20.46
N GLU A 317 -3.63 19.13 21.61
CA GLU A 317 -2.98 19.63 22.83
C GLU A 317 -1.45 19.73 22.70
N SER A 318 -0.86 19.19 21.63
CA SER A 318 0.56 19.30 21.31
C SER A 318 0.92 20.69 20.75
N GLY A 319 0.78 21.73 21.58
CA GLY A 319 1.24 23.09 21.27
C GLY A 319 2.75 23.25 21.41
N GLY A 320 3.34 24.29 20.80
CA GLY A 320 4.77 24.59 20.95
C GLY A 320 5.34 25.71 20.09
N ARG A 321 6.68 25.81 20.04
CA ARG A 321 7.41 26.79 19.22
C ARG A 321 7.15 26.58 17.72
N ALA A 322 7.18 27.69 16.98
CA ALA A 322 6.93 27.71 15.53
C ALA A 322 8.17 28.07 14.71
N ASP A 323 9.31 28.34 15.37
CA ASP A 323 10.55 28.79 14.74
C ASP A 323 10.97 27.80 13.62
N PRO A 324 11.29 28.28 12.40
CA PRO A 324 11.73 27.41 11.31
C PRO A 324 12.94 26.54 11.71
N LEU A 325 12.98 25.28 11.24
CA LEU A 325 14.15 24.44 11.44
C LEU A 325 15.21 24.74 10.37
N PRO A 326 16.48 24.98 10.74
CA PRO A 326 17.56 25.06 9.77
C PRO A 326 17.88 23.67 9.23
N ASP A 327 17.98 23.55 7.91
CA ASP A 327 18.31 22.34 7.16
C ASP A 327 19.54 21.58 7.72
N PRO A 328 19.70 20.28 7.39
CA PRO A 328 20.97 19.60 7.63
C PRO A 328 22.08 20.36 6.91
N LEU A 329 23.13 20.71 7.63
CA LEU A 329 24.34 21.23 7.03
C LEU A 329 25.14 20.04 6.49
N SER A 330 25.61 20.13 5.25
CA SER A 330 26.37 19.04 4.64
C SER A 330 27.63 18.79 5.47
N HIS A 331 27.85 17.55 5.91
CA HIS A 331 29.15 17.15 6.46
C HIS A 331 29.97 16.53 5.34
N ASN A 332 30.79 17.37 4.72
CA ASN A 332 31.94 16.93 3.94
C ASN A 332 32.75 15.99 4.86
N GLY A 333 33.29 14.88 4.34
CA GLY A 333 33.98 13.83 5.14
C GLY A 333 35.21 14.26 5.94
N ASN A 334 35.51 15.56 5.98
CA ASN A 334 36.65 16.21 6.63
C ASN A 334 36.21 17.01 7.89
N GLY A 335 34.96 16.87 8.34
CA GLY A 335 34.47 17.48 9.60
C GLY A 335 34.19 18.98 9.56
N GLN A 336 34.19 19.61 8.37
CA GLN A 336 33.74 21.00 8.21
C GLN A 336 32.23 21.06 7.99
N VAL A 337 31.62 22.09 8.60
CA VAL A 337 30.20 22.43 8.44
C VAL A 337 30.01 23.08 7.07
N GLY A 338 29.57 22.30 6.09
CA GLY A 338 29.25 22.77 4.75
C GLY A 338 27.91 23.50 4.67
N THR A 339 27.61 24.08 3.51
CA THR A 339 26.30 24.66 3.20
C THR A 339 25.18 23.61 3.32
N PRO A 340 23.89 24.02 3.42
CA PRO A 340 22.77 23.12 3.17
C PRO A 340 23.00 22.35 1.87
N PRO A 341 22.50 21.11 1.73
CA PRO A 341 22.54 20.41 0.46
C PRO A 341 21.62 21.13 -0.53
N THR A 342 22.17 22.10 -1.26
CA THR A 342 21.62 22.46 -2.58
C THR A 342 21.52 21.15 -3.32
N VAL A 343 20.31 20.74 -3.70
CA VAL A 343 20.13 19.61 -4.61
C VAL A 343 20.87 20.00 -5.89
N PRO A 344 22.02 19.38 -6.21
CA PRO A 344 22.50 19.47 -7.56
C PRO A 344 21.44 18.73 -8.36
N ALA A 345 20.90 19.37 -9.39
CA ALA A 345 20.34 18.66 -10.52
C ALA A 345 21.27 17.47 -10.82
N ALA A 346 20.87 16.26 -10.44
CA ALA A 346 21.72 15.08 -10.62
C ALA A 346 21.90 14.97 -12.12
N PRO A 347 23.13 15.13 -12.67
CA PRO A 347 23.31 15.40 -14.09
C PRO A 347 22.66 14.27 -14.88
N TRP A 348 21.49 14.57 -15.47
CA TRP A 348 20.63 13.54 -16.03
C TRP A 348 21.40 12.84 -17.15
N PRO A 349 21.75 11.56 -17.01
CA PRO A 349 22.28 10.83 -18.16
C PRO A 349 21.19 10.81 -19.22
N VAL A 350 21.63 10.94 -20.47
CA VAL A 350 20.78 10.94 -21.67
C VAL A 350 19.76 9.80 -21.57
N PRO A 351 18.48 10.01 -21.96
CA PRO A 351 17.46 8.97 -21.88
C PRO A 351 17.97 7.66 -22.49
N VAL A 352 18.13 6.65 -21.64
CA VAL A 352 18.34 5.28 -22.10
C VAL A 352 17.00 4.82 -22.64
N GLU A 353 16.97 4.46 -23.91
CA GLU A 353 15.78 3.92 -24.57
C GLU A 353 15.27 2.74 -23.73
N PRO A 354 13.96 2.67 -23.41
CA PRO A 354 13.44 1.58 -22.58
C PRO A 354 13.80 0.25 -23.24
N PRO A 355 14.33 -0.74 -22.49
CA PRO A 355 14.71 -2.01 -23.08
C PRO A 355 13.51 -2.59 -23.82
N ALA A 356 13.77 -3.04 -25.05
CA ALA A 356 12.77 -3.57 -25.95
C ALA A 356 11.85 -4.55 -25.19
N PRO A 357 10.53 -4.54 -25.45
CA PRO A 357 9.63 -5.48 -24.78
C PRO A 357 10.20 -6.88 -24.91
N LEU A 358 10.25 -7.62 -23.80
CA LEU A 358 10.65 -9.02 -23.80
C LEU A 358 9.73 -9.72 -24.81
N SER A 359 10.26 -10.00 -26.00
CA SER A 359 9.58 -10.82 -26.99
C SER A 359 9.26 -12.12 -26.28
N SER A 360 8.00 -12.55 -26.31
CA SER A 360 7.60 -13.80 -25.68
C SER A 360 8.48 -14.90 -26.25
N VAL A 361 9.42 -15.38 -25.42
CA VAL A 361 10.19 -16.57 -25.76
C VAL A 361 9.17 -17.67 -25.83
N ALA A 362 8.83 -18.08 -27.05
CA ALA A 362 7.96 -19.22 -27.29
C ALA A 362 8.50 -20.38 -26.42
N PRO A 363 7.62 -21.07 -25.67
CA PRO A 363 8.08 -22.06 -24.70
C PRO A 363 8.98 -23.06 -25.42
N ALA A 364 10.21 -23.21 -24.91
CA ALA A 364 11.13 -24.21 -25.41
C ALA A 364 10.40 -25.56 -25.42
N PRO A 365 10.52 -26.37 -26.50
CA PRO A 365 9.81 -27.64 -26.57
C PRO A 365 10.16 -28.47 -25.34
N GLN A 366 9.14 -28.93 -24.61
CA GLN A 366 9.32 -29.71 -23.40
C GLN A 366 10.22 -30.92 -23.71
N ALA A 367 11.44 -30.91 -23.17
CA ALA A 367 12.27 -32.09 -23.16
C ALA A 367 11.54 -33.14 -22.30
N ALA A 368 11.09 -34.21 -22.94
CA ALA A 368 10.38 -35.28 -22.27
C ALA A 368 11.24 -35.84 -21.12
N LEU A 369 10.68 -35.87 -19.91
CA LEU A 369 11.33 -36.49 -18.77
C LEU A 369 11.62 -37.97 -19.10
N PRO A 370 12.85 -38.46 -18.84
CA PRO A 370 13.17 -39.86 -19.12
C PRO A 370 12.35 -40.79 -18.23
N THR A 371 11.64 -41.72 -18.85
CA THR A 371 10.90 -42.78 -18.14
C THR A 371 11.87 -43.76 -17.47
N PRO A 372 11.57 -44.25 -16.26
CA PRO A 372 12.43 -45.22 -15.58
C PRO A 372 12.43 -46.55 -16.33
N SER A 373 13.61 -47.06 -16.66
CA SER A 373 13.78 -48.32 -17.38
C SER A 373 13.60 -49.52 -16.44
N ALA A 374 12.73 -50.45 -16.84
CA ALA A 374 12.64 -51.80 -16.27
C ALA A 374 13.53 -52.78 -17.08
N PRO A 375 14.02 -53.89 -16.49
CA PRO A 375 15.15 -54.63 -17.03
C PRO A 375 14.82 -55.53 -18.23
N SER A 376 15.77 -55.69 -19.14
CA SER A 376 15.69 -56.54 -20.33
C SER A 376 15.84 -58.04 -19.99
N PRO A 377 15.07 -58.93 -20.64
CA PRO A 377 15.47 -60.32 -20.89
C PRO A 377 16.23 -60.43 -22.23
N ALA A 378 16.99 -61.52 -22.41
CA ALA A 378 17.95 -61.67 -23.49
C ALA A 378 17.47 -62.54 -24.67
N THR A 379 18.08 -62.31 -25.85
CA THR A 379 18.33 -63.25 -26.97
C THR A 379 17.17 -64.03 -27.62
N SER A 380 16.91 -63.81 -28.92
CA SER A 380 17.38 -64.69 -30.02
C SER A 380 16.89 -64.24 -31.42
N SER A 381 17.55 -64.72 -32.49
CA SER A 381 17.41 -64.31 -33.90
C SER A 381 16.36 -65.14 -34.70
N PRO A 382 16.36 -65.21 -36.06
CA PRO A 382 15.88 -64.19 -37.02
C PRO A 382 14.91 -64.74 -38.12
N ALA A 383 14.21 -63.88 -38.88
CA ALA A 383 13.66 -64.21 -40.21
C ALA A 383 13.29 -62.99 -41.08
N THR A 384 13.61 -63.07 -42.38
CA THR A 384 13.22 -62.20 -43.52
C THR A 384 12.30 -62.99 -44.49
N PRO A 385 11.78 -62.46 -45.64
CA PRO A 385 11.56 -61.08 -46.13
C PRO A 385 10.10 -60.87 -46.69
N SER A 386 9.92 -59.94 -47.67
CA SER A 386 8.83 -59.85 -48.69
C SER A 386 7.65 -58.89 -48.37
N PHE A 387 7.10 -58.03 -49.25
CA PHE A 387 7.41 -57.64 -50.65
C PHE A 387 6.87 -56.21 -51.00
N ALA A 388 7.17 -55.76 -52.24
CA ALA A 388 6.68 -54.60 -53.01
C ALA A 388 5.15 -54.27 -52.94
N ALA A 389 4.58 -53.17 -53.47
CA ALA A 389 4.95 -51.81 -53.93
C ALA A 389 3.59 -51.08 -54.29
N LEU A 390 3.46 -49.75 -54.40
CA LEU A 390 3.64 -48.92 -55.62
C LEU A 390 3.06 -47.50 -55.36
N THR A 391 3.58 -46.51 -56.08
CA THR A 391 3.14 -45.09 -56.13
C THR A 391 2.25 -44.85 -57.39
N PRO A 392 1.97 -43.61 -57.87
CA PRO A 392 1.59 -42.31 -57.25
C PRO A 392 0.27 -41.73 -57.88
N SER A 393 -0.19 -40.53 -57.49
CA SER A 393 -0.35 -39.36 -58.42
C SER A 393 -1.01 -38.11 -57.78
N ALA A 394 -0.79 -36.94 -58.40
CA ALA A 394 -1.38 -35.62 -58.13
C ALA A 394 -1.55 -34.89 -59.52
N PRO A 395 -1.76 -33.54 -59.68
CA PRO A 395 -2.17 -32.47 -58.76
C PRO A 395 -3.40 -31.60 -59.24
N PRO A 396 -3.33 -30.28 -59.63
CA PRO A 396 -4.21 -29.18 -59.18
C PRO A 396 -5.06 -28.56 -60.36
N PRO A 397 -5.52 -27.27 -60.48
CA PRO A 397 -5.37 -26.04 -59.63
C PRO A 397 -6.54 -24.99 -59.60
N SER A 398 -6.26 -23.85 -58.95
CA SER A 398 -6.59 -22.45 -59.34
C SER A 398 -7.77 -21.63 -58.74
N ALA A 399 -7.35 -20.47 -58.22
CA ALA A 399 -8.03 -19.27 -57.67
C ALA A 399 -9.04 -18.51 -58.56
N LEU A 400 -9.82 -17.60 -57.93
CA LEU A 400 -10.00 -16.17 -58.29
C LEU A 400 -10.86 -15.37 -57.26
N THR A 401 -10.69 -14.04 -57.23
CA THR A 401 -11.40 -13.00 -56.43
C THR A 401 -12.05 -11.96 -57.39
N PRO A 402 -12.58 -10.76 -57.01
CA PRO A 402 -13.25 -10.23 -55.80
C PRO A 402 -14.64 -9.55 -56.13
N ALA A 403 -15.34 -8.89 -55.16
CA ALA A 403 -16.12 -7.62 -55.36
C ALA A 403 -16.86 -7.11 -54.08
N GLU A 404 -17.09 -5.78 -54.00
CA GLU A 404 -17.79 -5.05 -52.91
C GLU A 404 -19.29 -4.77 -53.20
N SER A 405 -20.11 -4.49 -52.17
CA SER A 405 -20.98 -3.27 -52.07
C SER A 405 -21.97 -3.26 -50.87
N MET A 406 -22.17 -2.07 -50.28
CA MET A 406 -23.24 -1.63 -49.33
C MET A 406 -24.10 -0.55 -50.06
N PRO A 407 -25.12 0.15 -49.48
CA PRO A 407 -25.77 0.10 -48.13
C PRO A 407 -27.34 0.10 -48.15
N ALA A 408 -28.02 0.07 -46.98
CA ALA A 408 -29.17 0.94 -46.60
C ALA A 408 -29.88 0.54 -45.27
N GLU A 409 -30.19 1.53 -44.41
CA GLU A 409 -31.24 1.52 -43.35
C GLU A 409 -32.40 2.49 -43.80
N PRO A 410 -33.37 3.03 -42.98
CA PRO A 410 -33.77 2.79 -41.57
C PRO A 410 -35.29 2.83 -41.18
N SER A 411 -35.63 2.28 -39.98
CA SER A 411 -36.70 2.72 -39.00
C SER A 411 -38.21 2.81 -39.42
N PRO A 412 -39.16 3.23 -38.54
CA PRO A 412 -39.40 3.02 -37.08
C PRO A 412 -40.88 2.65 -36.73
N PHE A 413 -41.27 2.47 -35.44
CA PHE A 413 -42.44 3.13 -34.76
C PHE A 413 -42.71 2.70 -33.29
N ALA A 414 -43.36 3.58 -32.50
CA ALA A 414 -43.94 3.41 -31.14
C ALA A 414 -45.33 4.14 -31.11
N PRO A 415 -46.04 4.52 -30.00
CA PRO A 415 -45.94 4.23 -28.54
C PRO A 415 -47.31 3.93 -27.80
N SER A 416 -47.25 3.60 -26.49
CA SER A 416 -48.13 3.88 -25.28
C SER A 416 -49.68 4.07 -25.34
N PRO A 417 -50.47 4.33 -24.23
CA PRO A 417 -50.26 4.30 -22.75
C PRO A 417 -51.39 3.61 -21.87
N THR A 418 -51.27 3.70 -20.52
CA THR A 418 -52.33 4.08 -19.50
C THR A 418 -52.66 3.10 -18.35
N GLY A 419 -52.72 3.59 -17.08
CA GLY A 419 -53.74 3.17 -16.09
C GLY A 419 -53.29 2.63 -14.70
N LEU A 420 -53.70 3.31 -13.60
CA LEU A 420 -53.61 2.92 -12.18
C LEU A 420 -54.98 2.39 -11.66
N PRO A 421 -55.11 1.62 -10.54
CA PRO A 421 -55.06 2.16 -9.16
C PRO A 421 -54.51 1.23 -8.05
N ALA A 422 -54.49 1.73 -6.81
CA ALA A 422 -53.95 1.07 -5.61
C ALA A 422 -55.04 0.55 -4.64
N VAL A 423 -54.68 -0.40 -3.76
CA VAL A 423 -55.44 -0.78 -2.55
C VAL A 423 -54.44 -1.07 -1.42
N ALA A 424 -54.77 -0.67 -0.19
CA ALA A 424 -54.02 -0.96 1.04
C ALA A 424 -54.86 -1.84 1.98
N VAL A 425 -54.20 -2.69 2.79
CA VAL A 425 -54.78 -3.28 4.00
C VAL A 425 -53.72 -3.32 5.11
N GLU A 426 -54.15 -2.96 6.31
CA GLU A 426 -53.37 -2.79 7.54
C GLU A 426 -53.81 -3.87 8.56
N SER A 427 -52.89 -4.44 9.36
CA SER A 427 -53.25 -5.30 10.52
C SER A 427 -52.11 -5.45 11.55
N GLN A 428 -52.19 -4.54 12.52
CA GLN A 428 -51.75 -4.51 13.93
C GLN A 428 -50.85 -5.59 14.60
N VAL A 429 -50.16 -5.08 15.63
CA VAL A 429 -49.24 -5.73 16.57
C VAL A 429 -49.97 -6.37 17.76
N VAL A 430 -49.43 -7.48 18.28
CA VAL A 430 -49.59 -7.85 19.71
C VAL A 430 -48.20 -8.07 20.30
N GLY A 431 -47.86 -7.33 21.36
CA GLY A 431 -46.56 -7.42 22.01
C GLY A 431 -46.51 -8.43 23.14
N VAL A 432 -45.35 -9.07 23.32
CA VAL A 432 -44.93 -9.66 24.59
C VAL A 432 -43.61 -9.01 24.97
N VAL A 433 -43.58 -8.28 26.08
CA VAL A 433 -42.35 -7.74 26.65
C VAL A 433 -41.61 -8.89 27.30
N ALA A 434 -40.70 -9.51 26.55
CA ALA A 434 -39.71 -10.41 27.10
C ALA A 434 -38.63 -9.56 27.79
N GLU A 435 -38.51 -9.74 29.10
CA GLU A 435 -37.40 -9.23 29.91
C GLU A 435 -36.06 -9.67 29.25
N PRO A 436 -35.08 -8.76 29.04
CA PRO A 436 -33.86 -9.13 28.36
C PRO A 436 -33.12 -10.19 29.18
N PRO A 437 -32.80 -11.36 28.60
CA PRO A 437 -32.06 -12.39 29.34
C PRO A 437 -30.73 -11.81 29.81
N ALA A 438 -30.41 -12.03 31.08
CA ALA A 438 -29.16 -11.58 31.67
C ALA A 438 -27.97 -11.99 30.79
N ALA A 439 -27.07 -11.06 30.50
CA ALA A 439 -25.89 -11.33 29.72
C ALA A 439 -25.12 -12.51 30.36
N PRO A 440 -24.66 -13.50 29.58
CA PRO A 440 -23.87 -14.60 30.12
C PRO A 440 -22.64 -14.02 30.83
N SER A 441 -22.42 -14.44 32.08
CA SER A 441 -21.26 -13.97 32.85
C SER A 441 -19.97 -14.33 32.13
N ALA A 442 -18.95 -13.48 32.31
CA ALA A 442 -17.64 -13.55 31.67
C ALA A 442 -17.07 -14.97 31.56
N LEU A 443 -16.31 -15.23 30.48
CA LEU A 443 -15.62 -16.50 30.22
C LEU A 443 -14.80 -16.95 31.43
N ALA A 444 -15.33 -17.91 32.18
CA ALA A 444 -14.69 -18.42 33.38
C ALA A 444 -13.49 -19.30 33.01
N GLY A 445 -12.27 -18.74 33.02
CA GLY A 445 -11.01 -19.50 32.98
C GLY A 445 -9.89 -18.95 32.09
N TRP A 446 -10.14 -17.88 31.33
CA TRP A 446 -9.15 -17.31 30.39
C TRP A 446 -8.72 -15.89 30.79
N ASP A 447 -7.46 -15.74 31.19
CA ASP A 447 -6.80 -14.46 31.42
C ASP A 447 -6.13 -13.94 30.15
N ARG A 448 -6.11 -12.61 29.97
CA ARG A 448 -5.61 -11.97 28.74
C ARG A 448 -4.19 -12.39 28.32
N PRO A 449 -3.18 -12.48 29.21
CA PRO A 449 -1.84 -12.93 28.83
C PRO A 449 -1.82 -14.35 28.25
N ARG A 450 -2.61 -15.26 28.84
CA ARG A 450 -2.74 -16.64 28.37
C ARG A 450 -3.48 -16.74 27.04
N VAL A 451 -4.51 -15.93 26.83
CA VAL A 451 -5.21 -15.81 25.55
C VAL A 451 -4.28 -15.31 24.45
N VAL A 452 -3.48 -14.27 24.72
CA VAL A 452 -2.47 -13.76 23.78
C VAL A 452 -1.46 -14.84 23.39
N ALA A 453 -0.95 -15.62 24.37
CA ALA A 453 0.00 -16.69 24.10
C ALA A 453 -0.59 -17.79 23.19
N GLU A 454 -1.82 -18.23 23.49
CA GLU A 454 -2.55 -19.23 22.70
C GLU A 454 -2.89 -18.73 21.29
N LEU A 455 -3.33 -17.48 21.16
CA LEU A 455 -3.57 -16.83 19.87
C LEU A 455 -2.29 -16.74 19.04
N ARG A 456 -1.17 -16.35 19.67
CA ARG A 456 0.14 -16.28 19.03
C ARG A 456 0.57 -17.64 18.50
N GLU A 457 0.44 -18.72 19.28
CA GLU A 457 0.74 -20.07 18.77
C GLU A 457 -0.22 -20.56 17.68
N LEU A 458 -1.52 -20.24 17.81
CA LEU A 458 -2.55 -20.65 16.84
C LEU A 458 -2.32 -20.00 15.49
N TYR A 459 -2.01 -18.69 15.47
CA TYR A 459 -1.69 -17.95 14.26
C TYR A 459 -0.30 -18.33 13.72
N ALA A 460 0.70 -18.54 14.58
CA ALA A 460 2.04 -18.99 14.17
C ALA A 460 1.97 -20.31 13.39
N ARG A 461 1.27 -21.31 13.96
CA ARG A 461 1.07 -22.61 13.32
C ARG A 461 0.27 -22.54 12.02
N ALA A 462 -0.72 -21.66 11.93
CA ALA A 462 -1.62 -21.60 10.77
C ALA A 462 -1.14 -20.70 9.64
N LEU A 463 -0.19 -19.80 9.92
CA LEU A 463 0.42 -18.89 8.95
C LEU A 463 1.88 -19.27 8.62
N GLU A 464 2.41 -20.30 9.28
CA GLU A 464 3.82 -20.74 9.20
C GLU A 464 4.83 -19.65 9.59
N TYR A 465 4.39 -18.67 10.39
CA TYR A 465 5.24 -17.60 10.93
C TYR A 465 5.86 -17.99 12.29
N PRO A 466 7.10 -17.55 12.58
CA PRO A 466 7.62 -17.51 13.94
C PRO A 466 6.67 -16.77 14.88
N ALA A 467 6.42 -17.34 16.06
CA ALA A 467 5.56 -16.76 17.09
C ALA A 467 5.97 -15.32 17.46
N ASP A 468 7.25 -15.02 17.36
CA ASP A 468 7.87 -13.74 17.73
C ASP A 468 7.44 -12.58 16.82
N LEU A 469 7.02 -12.86 15.57
CA LEU A 469 6.47 -11.86 14.64
C LEU A 469 5.04 -11.45 15.00
N LEU A 470 4.32 -12.33 15.69
CA LEU A 470 2.91 -12.19 16.03
C LEU A 470 2.77 -11.39 17.34
N THR A 471 3.17 -10.12 17.27
CA THR A 471 2.99 -9.14 18.35
C THR A 471 1.51 -8.76 18.49
N GLU A 472 1.11 -8.28 19.67
CA GLU A 472 -0.29 -7.93 19.95
C GLU A 472 -0.82 -6.77 19.10
N ASP A 473 0.09 -5.90 18.66
CA ASP A 473 -0.20 -4.68 17.89
C ASP A 473 0.17 -4.82 16.40
N ALA A 474 0.53 -6.03 15.94
CA ALA A 474 0.78 -6.32 14.54
C ALA A 474 -0.56 -6.39 13.77
N LEU A 475 -0.64 -5.67 12.66
CA LEU A 475 -1.82 -5.69 11.79
C LEU A 475 -1.80 -6.96 10.94
N LEU A 476 -2.75 -7.85 11.18
CA LEU A 476 -2.82 -9.17 10.55
C LEU A 476 -2.81 -9.07 9.01
N GLU A 477 -3.64 -8.20 8.45
CA GLU A 477 -3.70 -7.99 7.01
C GLU A 477 -2.55 -7.10 6.50
N ALA A 478 -2.35 -5.93 7.10
CA ALA A 478 -1.47 -4.88 6.55
C ALA A 478 0.03 -5.08 6.82
N GLU A 479 0.41 -5.81 7.88
CA GLU A 479 1.82 -6.05 8.25
C GLU A 479 2.24 -7.51 8.11
N LEU A 480 1.29 -8.45 8.26
CA LEU A 480 1.55 -9.89 8.18
C LEU A 480 0.93 -10.55 6.93
N GLY A 481 0.29 -9.78 6.05
CA GLY A 481 -0.22 -10.28 4.75
C GLY A 481 -1.30 -11.34 4.86
N VAL A 482 -1.98 -11.46 6.00
CA VAL A 482 -3.05 -12.45 6.23
C VAL A 482 -4.27 -12.03 5.42
N ASP A 483 -4.60 -12.80 4.38
CA ASP A 483 -5.79 -12.56 3.58
C ASP A 483 -7.08 -12.78 4.39
N SER A 484 -8.15 -12.07 3.99
CA SER A 484 -9.40 -12.04 4.77
C SER A 484 -10.06 -13.42 4.90
N LEU A 485 -9.87 -14.33 3.93
CA LEU A 485 -10.38 -15.71 4.00
C LEU A 485 -9.64 -16.53 5.07
N LYS A 486 -8.29 -16.42 5.13
CA LYS A 486 -7.50 -17.00 6.22
C LYS A 486 -7.85 -16.38 7.56
N GLN A 487 -8.06 -15.06 7.63
CA GLN A 487 -8.41 -14.40 8.88
C GLN A 487 -9.79 -14.84 9.39
N THR A 488 -10.82 -14.95 8.54
CA THR A 488 -12.11 -15.55 8.92
C THR A 488 -11.95 -17.01 9.37
N SER A 489 -11.19 -17.83 8.63
CA SER A 489 -10.90 -19.23 9.04
C SER A 489 -10.19 -19.32 10.40
N LEU A 490 -9.31 -18.36 10.69
CA LEU A 490 -8.63 -18.27 11.98
C LEU A 490 -9.57 -17.81 13.09
N LEU A 491 -10.45 -16.84 12.85
CA LEU A 491 -11.48 -16.43 13.79
C LEU A 491 -12.45 -17.58 14.12
N THR A 492 -12.79 -18.46 13.16
CA THR A 492 -13.54 -19.70 13.45
C THR A 492 -12.78 -20.63 14.40
N LYS A 493 -11.46 -20.81 14.19
CA LYS A 493 -10.60 -21.62 15.07
C LYS A 493 -10.48 -21.00 16.47
N VAL A 494 -10.41 -19.67 16.57
CA VAL A 494 -10.43 -18.93 17.83
C VAL A 494 -11.75 -19.12 18.56
N ALA A 495 -12.89 -18.97 17.88
CA ALA A 495 -14.21 -19.17 18.47
C ALA A 495 -14.35 -20.58 19.09
N ALA A 496 -13.97 -21.61 18.33
CA ALA A 496 -13.93 -23.00 18.82
C ALA A 496 -12.93 -23.22 19.97
N ARG A 497 -11.74 -22.58 19.94
CA ARG A 497 -10.67 -22.72 20.95
C ARG A 497 -11.08 -22.16 22.31
N PHE A 498 -11.80 -21.04 22.33
CA PHE A 498 -12.16 -20.30 23.55
C PHE A 498 -13.64 -20.44 23.95
N GLY A 499 -14.47 -21.15 23.18
CA GLY A 499 -15.88 -21.38 23.50
C GLY A 499 -16.77 -20.15 23.29
N LEU A 500 -16.44 -19.34 22.29
CA LEU A 500 -17.21 -18.15 21.92
C LEU A 500 -18.43 -18.53 21.07
N PRO A 501 -19.51 -17.74 21.07
CA PRO A 501 -20.64 -17.96 20.17
C PRO A 501 -20.22 -17.86 18.69
N ASP A 502 -20.88 -18.62 17.82
CA ASP A 502 -20.54 -18.75 16.39
C ASP A 502 -20.42 -17.41 15.64
N ARG A 503 -21.14 -16.38 16.12
CA ARG A 503 -21.11 -14.99 15.61
C ARG A 503 -19.72 -14.35 15.60
N VAL A 504 -18.71 -14.92 16.26
CA VAL A 504 -17.31 -14.44 16.14
C VAL A 504 -16.74 -14.68 14.74
N ALA A 505 -17.18 -15.71 14.03
CA ALA A 505 -16.83 -15.91 12.62
C ALA A 505 -17.56 -14.92 11.68
N ASP A 506 -18.71 -14.40 12.11
CA ASP A 506 -19.49 -13.37 11.41
C ASP A 506 -18.99 -11.94 11.70
N LEU A 507 -18.08 -11.77 12.67
CA LEU A 507 -17.51 -10.45 12.95
C LEU A 507 -16.69 -9.97 11.75
N PRO A 508 -16.85 -8.70 11.33
CA PRO A 508 -16.05 -8.16 10.27
C PRO A 508 -14.56 -8.21 10.61
N VAL A 509 -13.76 -8.70 9.67
CA VAL A 509 -12.31 -8.91 9.81
C VAL A 509 -11.54 -7.65 10.27
N TRP A 510 -12.07 -6.46 9.95
CA TRP A 510 -11.52 -5.15 10.33
C TRP A 510 -11.83 -4.71 11.78
N GLU A 511 -12.79 -5.33 12.48
CA GLU A 511 -13.04 -5.07 13.91
C GLU A 511 -11.97 -5.72 14.82
N LEU A 512 -11.34 -6.79 14.33
CA LEU A 512 -10.30 -7.56 15.01
C LEU A 512 -8.98 -7.58 14.21
N PRO A 513 -8.36 -6.40 13.94
CA PRO A 513 -7.22 -6.28 13.03
C PRO A 513 -5.88 -6.77 13.61
N THR A 514 -5.80 -7.03 14.92
CA THR A 514 -4.57 -7.48 15.61
C THR A 514 -4.86 -8.61 16.61
N LEU A 515 -3.82 -9.35 17.01
CA LEU A 515 -3.96 -10.38 18.05
C LEU A 515 -4.39 -9.81 19.40
N GLY A 516 -3.96 -8.60 19.75
CA GLY A 516 -4.38 -7.90 20.97
C GLY A 516 -5.89 -7.67 20.99
N ARG A 517 -6.47 -7.23 19.86
CA ARG A 517 -7.92 -7.04 19.73
C ARG A 517 -8.71 -8.33 19.83
N ILE A 518 -8.21 -9.41 19.24
CA ILE A 518 -8.82 -10.73 19.39
C ILE A 518 -8.77 -11.16 20.86
N ALA A 519 -7.67 -10.91 21.58
CA ALA A 519 -7.56 -11.22 23.01
C ALA A 519 -8.50 -10.37 23.89
N ASP A 520 -8.64 -9.08 23.59
CA ASP A 520 -9.56 -8.16 24.28
C ASP A 520 -11.02 -8.57 24.08
N TYR A 521 -11.37 -9.02 22.88
CA TYR A 521 -12.69 -9.58 22.57
C TYR A 521 -12.94 -10.89 23.35
N VAL A 522 -12.01 -11.86 23.26
CA VAL A 522 -12.10 -13.17 23.94
C VAL A 522 -12.23 -13.02 25.45
N THR A 523 -11.59 -12.02 26.06
CA THR A 523 -11.63 -11.79 27.51
C THR A 523 -12.79 -10.90 27.97
N GLY A 524 -13.62 -10.39 27.05
CA GLY A 524 -14.69 -9.45 27.37
C GLY A 524 -14.20 -8.05 27.78
N ALA A 525 -12.90 -7.76 27.64
CA ALA A 525 -12.33 -6.44 27.91
C ALA A 525 -12.75 -5.41 26.85
N GLY A 526 -13.11 -5.85 25.64
CA GLY A 526 -13.55 -5.01 24.53
C GLY A 526 -15.06 -4.76 24.41
N THR A 527 -15.90 -5.34 25.27
CA THR A 527 -17.39 -5.27 25.14
C THR A 527 -18.08 -4.46 26.25
N ALA A 528 -17.36 -3.52 26.87
CA ALA A 528 -17.88 -2.62 27.89
C ALA A 528 -18.35 -1.26 27.33
N ARG A 529 -19.51 -1.29 26.64
CA ARG A 529 -20.30 -0.18 26.07
C ARG A 529 -19.82 0.43 24.75
#